data_AF-A0A917MGR9-F1
#
_entry.id   AF-A0A917MGR9-F1
#
_cell.length_a   1.000
_cell.length_b   1.000
_cell.length_c   1.000
_cell.angle_alpha   90.00
_cell.angle_beta   90.00
_cell.angle_gamma   90.00
#
_symmetry.space_group_name_H-M   'P 1'
#
loop_
_entity.id
_entity.type
_entity.pdbx_description
1 polymer ?
#
loop_
_entity_poly.entity_id
_entity_poly.type
_entity_poly.pdbx_seq_one_letter_code
_entity_poly.pdbx_strand_id
1 'polypeptide(L)'
;MVSKHLNRINRDVDRIWKSNGGAECWDGPTLERLNADLHRVIAEATGQLEEWNVELGAREELQQRILSALPESDRIKELWWNEQRTFYTDLLERMETYVNYDETAVVTFSINALEVLFLIRLLVEEGVLRTETLRPVFRYLSRYGHTERYSKLSFDSLKKRYSLHHEQSRKKVKQLLMNLVRRIDQGPSRGG
;
A
#
# COMPACT_ATOMS: atom_id res chain seq x y z
N MET A 1 -0.28 8.57 -1.77
CA MET A 1 -0.92 8.09 -0.50
C MET A 1 -1.33 9.28 0.38
N VAL A 2 -0.43 10.26 0.51
CA VAL A 2 -0.67 11.62 1.03
C VAL A 2 -1.78 12.38 0.28
N SER A 3 -1.73 12.43 -1.06
CA SER A 3 -2.73 13.14 -1.90
C SER A 3 -4.18 12.73 -1.63
N LYS A 4 -4.47 11.45 -1.40
CA LYS A 4 -5.84 10.99 -1.06
C LYS A 4 -6.30 11.39 0.34
N HIS A 5 -5.40 11.33 1.32
CA HIS A 5 -5.71 11.75 2.68
C HIS A 5 -5.89 13.27 2.73
N LEU A 6 -5.05 14.02 2.00
CA LEU A 6 -5.23 15.46 1.80
C LEU A 6 -6.55 15.76 1.10
N ASN A 7 -6.93 15.04 0.03
CA ASN A 7 -8.23 15.23 -0.63
C ASN A 7 -9.42 14.86 0.26
N ARG A 8 -9.26 13.89 1.17
CA ARG A 8 -10.29 13.58 2.18
C ARG A 8 -10.39 14.68 3.22
N ILE A 9 -9.25 15.09 3.80
CA ILE A 9 -9.15 16.19 4.74
C ILE A 9 -9.73 17.46 4.14
N ASN A 10 -9.41 17.77 2.88
CA ASN A 10 -9.90 18.94 2.17
C ASN A 10 -11.42 18.90 1.99
N ARG A 11 -11.98 17.73 1.62
CA ARG A 11 -13.44 17.55 1.55
C ARG A 11 -14.12 17.66 2.91
N ASP A 12 -13.48 17.14 3.96
CA ASP A 12 -14.01 17.20 5.31
C ASP A 12 -13.98 18.65 5.84
N VAL A 13 -12.89 19.38 5.60
CA VAL A 13 -12.73 20.82 5.82
C VAL A 13 -13.79 21.60 5.04
N ASP A 14 -13.91 21.41 3.73
CA ASP A 14 -14.90 22.09 2.89
C ASP A 14 -16.34 21.85 3.36
N ARG A 15 -16.65 20.61 3.73
CA ARG A 15 -17.97 20.25 4.26
C ARG A 15 -18.25 20.98 5.57
N ILE A 16 -17.28 21.05 6.47
CA ILE A 16 -17.40 21.76 7.75
C ILE A 16 -17.58 23.26 7.49
N TRP A 17 -16.75 23.88 6.64
CA TRP A 17 -16.80 25.32 6.34
C TRP A 17 -18.07 25.76 5.60
N LYS A 18 -18.58 24.95 4.67
CA LYS A 18 -19.80 25.28 3.90
C LYS A 18 -21.09 25.03 4.69
N SER A 19 -21.05 24.19 5.72
CA SER A 19 -22.28 23.74 6.39
C SER A 19 -22.94 24.78 7.30
N ASN A 20 -22.23 25.80 7.82
CA ASN A 20 -22.71 26.49 9.02
C ASN A 20 -22.74 28.04 9.04
N GLY A 21 -22.69 28.74 7.90
CA GLY A 21 -23.17 30.14 7.82
C GLY A 21 -22.68 31.16 8.88
N GLY A 22 -21.53 30.94 9.53
CA GLY A 22 -20.95 31.86 10.53
C GLY A 22 -21.19 31.54 12.02
N ALA A 23 -21.82 30.41 12.39
CA ALA A 23 -21.92 29.99 13.80
C ALA A 23 -20.77 29.04 14.19
N GLU A 24 -20.19 29.20 15.39
CA GLU A 24 -19.02 28.47 15.90
C GLU A 24 -19.14 26.95 15.69
N CYS A 25 -18.37 26.43 14.74
CA CYS A 25 -18.43 25.05 14.26
C CYS A 25 -17.36 24.14 14.85
N TRP A 26 -16.74 24.57 15.95
CA TRP A 26 -15.53 23.96 16.50
C TRP A 26 -15.87 23.06 17.68
N ASP A 27 -16.51 21.91 17.41
CA ASP A 27 -16.52 20.85 18.42
C ASP A 27 -15.10 20.26 18.54
N GLY A 28 -14.60 20.19 19.78
CA GLY A 28 -13.27 19.65 20.10
C GLY A 28 -12.97 18.31 19.44
N PRO A 29 -13.90 17.33 19.43
CA PRO A 29 -13.68 16.04 18.78
C PRO A 29 -13.41 16.11 17.27
N THR A 30 -14.04 17.04 16.56
CA THR A 30 -13.83 17.21 15.11
C THR A 30 -12.46 17.84 14.83
N LEU A 31 -12.05 18.83 15.62
CA LEU A 31 -10.71 19.40 15.56
C LEU A 31 -9.60 18.38 15.90
N GLU A 32 -9.80 17.59 16.96
CA GLU A 32 -8.85 16.54 17.37
C GLU A 32 -8.69 15.49 16.27
N ARG A 33 -9.80 15.05 15.66
CA ARG A 33 -9.77 14.11 14.55
C ARG A 33 -9.08 14.68 13.31
N LEU A 34 -9.34 15.94 12.97
CA LEU A 34 -8.67 16.63 11.86
C LEU A 34 -7.16 16.72 12.09
N ASN A 35 -6.76 17.12 13.30
CA ASN A 35 -5.36 17.19 13.70
C ASN A 35 -4.69 15.81 13.67
N ALA A 36 -5.34 14.77 14.19
CA ALA A 36 -4.81 13.41 14.18
C ALA A 36 -4.64 12.87 12.74
N ASP A 37 -5.57 13.18 11.85
CA ASP A 37 -5.47 12.80 10.44
C ASP A 37 -4.36 13.57 9.71
N LEU A 38 -4.20 14.87 9.96
CA LEU A 38 -3.08 15.68 9.45
C LEU A 38 -1.74 15.16 9.96
N HIS A 39 -1.61 14.90 11.27
CA HIS A 39 -0.39 14.33 11.86
C HIS A 39 -0.04 12.98 11.27
N ARG A 40 -1.03 12.13 10.98
CA ARG A 40 -0.79 10.83 10.34
C ARG A 40 -0.25 11.00 8.93
N VAL A 41 -0.80 11.92 8.15
CA VAL A 41 -0.33 12.21 6.78
C VAL A 41 1.09 12.76 6.79
N ILE A 42 1.37 13.67 7.71
CA ILE A 42 2.72 14.24 7.89
C ILE A 42 3.69 13.15 8.29
N ALA A 43 3.38 12.33 9.28
CA ALA A 43 4.26 11.23 9.72
C ALA A 43 4.53 10.21 8.60
N GLU A 44 3.53 9.89 7.78
CA GLU A 44 3.68 9.00 6.63
C GLU A 44 4.56 9.62 5.53
N ALA A 45 4.36 10.91 5.23
CA ALA A 45 5.21 11.65 4.29
C ALA A 45 6.64 11.75 4.79
N THR A 46 6.84 12.11 6.05
CA THR A 46 8.14 12.21 6.71
C THR A 46 8.86 10.86 6.69
N GLY A 47 8.20 9.76 7.05
CA GLY A 47 8.81 8.44 6.99
C GLY A 47 9.25 8.05 5.57
N GLN A 48 8.45 8.38 4.54
CA GLN A 48 8.83 8.11 3.16
C GLN A 48 10.00 8.99 2.69
N LEU A 49 10.04 10.27 3.11
CA LEU A 49 11.15 11.19 2.83
C LEU A 49 12.43 10.74 3.54
N GLU A 50 12.34 10.27 4.78
CA GLU A 50 13.48 9.72 5.53
C GLU A 50 14.03 8.47 4.83
N GLU A 51 13.18 7.55 4.36
CA GLU A 51 13.61 6.39 3.57
C GLU A 51 14.38 6.81 2.31
N TRP A 52 13.86 7.78 1.53
CA TRP A 52 14.57 8.28 0.35
C TRP A 52 15.85 9.02 0.70
N ASN A 53 15.89 9.74 1.82
CA ASN A 53 17.08 10.46 2.26
C ASN A 53 18.20 9.50 2.68
N VAL A 54 17.88 8.39 3.35
CA VAL A 54 18.84 7.33 3.65
C VAL A 54 19.38 6.70 2.36
N GLU A 55 18.50 6.42 1.39
CA GLU A 55 18.88 5.85 0.10
C GLU A 55 19.81 6.80 -0.69
N LEU A 56 19.49 8.11 -0.71
CA LEU A 56 20.33 9.15 -1.31
C LEU A 56 21.67 9.31 -0.60
N GLY A 57 21.71 9.26 0.74
CA GLY A 57 22.94 9.34 1.51
C GLY A 57 23.88 8.16 1.24
N ALA A 58 23.34 6.94 1.21
CA ALA A 58 24.12 5.75 0.83
C ALA A 58 24.63 5.85 -0.61
N ARG A 59 23.84 6.44 -1.51
CA ARG A 59 24.23 6.68 -2.90
C ARG A 59 25.36 7.71 -3.02
N GLU A 60 25.29 8.81 -2.27
CA GLU A 60 26.34 9.83 -2.22
C GLU A 60 27.65 9.23 -1.71
N GLU A 61 27.61 8.44 -0.63
CA GLU A 61 28.79 7.76 -0.10
C GLU A 61 29.43 6.83 -1.15
N LEU A 62 28.60 6.05 -1.86
CA LEU A 62 29.05 5.17 -2.93
C LEU A 62 29.72 5.96 -4.07
N GLN A 63 29.12 7.09 -4.47
CA GLN A 63 29.68 7.98 -5.49
C GLN A 63 31.03 8.54 -5.06
N GLN A 64 31.16 9.03 -3.83
CA GLN A 64 32.41 9.58 -3.32
C GLN A 64 33.53 8.53 -3.35
N ARG A 65 33.24 7.29 -2.92
CA ARG A 65 34.21 6.19 -2.95
C ARG A 65 34.65 5.87 -4.38
N ILE A 66 33.73 5.80 -5.33
CA ILE A 66 34.04 5.50 -6.73
C ILE A 66 34.81 6.65 -7.40
N LEU A 67 34.44 7.91 -7.12
CA LEU A 67 35.18 9.07 -7.62
C LEU A 67 36.59 9.17 -7.03
N SER A 68 36.78 8.73 -5.77
CA SER A 68 38.11 8.68 -5.16
C SER A 68 39.03 7.59 -5.74
N ALA A 69 38.44 6.60 -6.41
CA ALA A 69 39.13 5.49 -7.06
C ALA A 69 38.70 5.39 -8.53
N LEU A 70 38.70 6.54 -9.22
CA LEU A 70 38.05 6.72 -10.51
C LEU A 70 38.64 5.75 -11.56
N PRO A 71 37.83 4.87 -12.17
CA PRO A 71 38.33 3.93 -13.16
C PRO A 71 38.89 4.68 -14.39
N GLU A 72 40.09 4.34 -14.82
CA GLU A 72 40.71 4.97 -16.01
C GLU A 72 39.97 4.59 -17.31
N SER A 73 39.38 3.39 -17.34
CA SER A 73 38.68 2.83 -18.49
C SER A 73 37.38 3.58 -18.80
N ASP A 74 37.28 4.11 -20.01
CA ASP A 74 36.08 4.80 -20.51
C ASP A 74 34.83 3.90 -20.50
N ARG A 75 35.02 2.60 -20.71
CA ARG A 75 33.92 1.63 -20.64
C ARG A 75 33.33 1.51 -19.24
N ILE A 76 34.19 1.54 -18.21
CA ILE A 76 33.73 1.46 -16.81
C ILE A 76 33.03 2.77 -16.43
N LYS A 77 33.55 3.92 -16.88
CA LYS A 77 32.90 5.23 -16.68
C LYS A 77 31.50 5.25 -17.29
N GLU A 78 31.34 4.72 -18.51
CA GLU A 78 30.04 4.64 -19.19
C GLU A 78 29.04 3.74 -18.45
N LEU A 79 29.46 2.55 -18.01
CA LEU A 79 28.61 1.64 -17.25
C LEU A 79 28.16 2.27 -15.92
N TRP A 80 29.10 2.89 -15.22
CA TRP A 80 28.80 3.62 -14.00
C TRP A 80 27.79 4.74 -14.24
N TRP A 81 27.98 5.53 -15.29
CA TRP A 81 27.08 6.62 -15.63
C TRP A 81 25.66 6.14 -15.95
N ASN A 82 25.54 5.01 -16.65
CA ASN A 82 24.23 4.41 -16.93
C ASN A 82 23.53 3.93 -15.66
N GLU A 83 24.26 3.32 -14.73
CA GLU A 83 23.72 2.91 -13.42
C GLU A 83 23.28 4.12 -12.58
N GLN A 84 24.03 5.23 -12.62
CA GLN A 84 23.61 6.51 -12.05
C GLN A 84 22.29 6.98 -12.62
N ARG A 85 22.20 7.02 -13.94
CA ARG A 85 20.99 7.43 -14.65
C ARG A 85 19.78 6.59 -14.26
N THR A 86 19.91 5.26 -14.28
CA THR A 86 18.82 4.34 -13.91
C THR A 86 18.35 4.59 -12.49
N PHE A 87 19.25 4.66 -11.51
CA PHE A 87 18.87 4.92 -10.12
C PHE A 87 18.06 6.22 -9.97
N TYR A 88 18.54 7.32 -10.56
CA TYR A 88 17.85 8.60 -10.45
C TYR A 88 16.52 8.62 -11.20
N THR A 89 16.44 7.99 -12.37
CA THR A 89 15.17 7.83 -13.09
C THR A 89 14.17 7.03 -12.25
N ASP A 90 14.57 5.89 -11.70
CA ASP A 90 13.69 5.05 -10.86
C ASP A 90 13.26 5.77 -9.56
N LEU A 91 14.17 6.53 -8.94
CA LEU A 91 13.83 7.33 -7.76
C LEU A 91 12.81 8.42 -8.10
N LEU A 92 13.02 9.13 -9.22
CA LEU A 92 12.09 10.15 -9.70
C LEU A 92 10.72 9.56 -10.04
N GLU A 93 10.66 8.41 -10.71
CA GLU A 93 9.40 7.72 -11.01
C GLU A 93 8.68 7.25 -9.73
N ARG A 94 9.42 6.77 -8.72
CA ARG A 94 8.85 6.42 -7.41
C ARG A 94 8.30 7.64 -6.69
N MET A 95 9.03 8.76 -6.72
CA MET A 95 8.58 10.04 -6.16
C MET A 95 7.33 10.54 -6.88
N GLU A 96 7.37 10.52 -8.22
CA GLU A 96 6.24 10.90 -9.07
C GLU A 96 5.03 10.02 -8.80
N THR A 97 5.19 8.70 -8.71
CA THR A 97 4.12 7.74 -8.41
C THR A 97 3.61 7.86 -6.96
N TYR A 98 4.47 8.23 -6.02
CA TYR A 98 4.05 8.50 -4.63
C TYR A 98 3.13 9.73 -4.57
N VAL A 99 3.40 10.70 -5.44
CA VAL A 99 2.67 11.95 -5.62
C VAL A 99 1.43 11.78 -6.51
N ASN A 100 1.50 10.98 -7.59
CA ASN A 100 0.48 10.79 -8.63
C ASN A 100 -0.13 9.37 -8.61
N TYR A 101 -1.46 9.26 -8.53
CA TYR A 101 -2.17 7.99 -8.30
C TYR A 101 -3.32 7.78 -9.31
N ASP A 102 -3.47 6.55 -9.86
CA ASP A 102 -4.64 6.12 -10.68
C ASP A 102 -5.66 5.36 -9.83
N GLU A 103 -6.89 5.88 -9.74
CA GLU A 103 -7.96 5.35 -8.89
C GLU A 103 -8.75 4.19 -9.46
N THR A 104 -8.52 3.82 -10.73
CA THR A 104 -9.44 2.93 -11.46
C THR A 104 -9.11 1.45 -11.36
N ALA A 105 -7.87 1.08 -11.00
CA ALA A 105 -7.46 -0.32 -10.90
C ALA A 105 -7.74 -0.89 -9.49
N VAL A 106 -8.90 -1.51 -9.25
CA VAL A 106 -9.28 -2.10 -7.94
C VAL A 106 -9.88 -3.51 -8.09
N VAL A 107 -9.57 -4.40 -7.15
CA VAL A 107 -10.15 -5.75 -7.01
C VAL A 107 -10.99 -5.82 -5.71
N THR A 108 -12.27 -6.18 -5.84
CA THR A 108 -13.20 -6.29 -4.71
C THR A 108 -13.46 -7.74 -4.32
N PHE A 109 -13.24 -8.07 -3.05
CA PHE A 109 -13.52 -9.37 -2.44
C PHE A 109 -14.90 -9.38 -1.78
N SER A 110 -15.66 -10.46 -1.96
CA SER A 110 -16.96 -10.68 -1.30
C SER A 110 -16.85 -11.12 0.17
N ILE A 111 -15.63 -11.25 0.68
CA ILE A 111 -15.30 -11.69 2.03
C ILE A 111 -14.64 -10.55 2.81
N ASN A 112 -14.69 -10.64 4.14
CA ASN A 112 -14.10 -9.60 4.99
C ASN A 112 -12.57 -9.69 5.04
N ALA A 113 -11.93 -8.66 5.59
CA ALA A 113 -10.47 -8.55 5.67
C ALA A 113 -9.79 -9.77 6.35
N LEU A 114 -10.40 -10.32 7.41
CA LEU A 114 -9.82 -11.47 8.13
C LEU A 114 -9.90 -12.75 7.28
N GLU A 115 -11.00 -12.92 6.54
CA GLU A 115 -11.18 -14.03 5.61
C GLU A 115 -10.21 -13.92 4.41
N VAL A 116 -10.01 -12.70 3.86
CA VAL A 116 -9.00 -12.46 2.82
C VAL A 116 -7.61 -12.83 3.33
N LEU A 117 -7.24 -12.35 4.52
CA LEU A 117 -5.93 -12.64 5.11
C LEU A 117 -5.73 -14.14 5.38
N PHE A 118 -6.77 -14.82 5.86
CA PHE A 118 -6.71 -16.26 6.08
C PHE A 118 -6.56 -17.03 4.76
N LEU A 119 -7.28 -16.63 3.71
CA LEU A 119 -7.12 -17.21 2.37
C LEU A 119 -5.70 -16.99 1.83
N ILE A 120 -5.18 -15.77 1.93
CA ILE A 120 -3.81 -15.43 1.51
C ILE A 120 -2.78 -16.27 2.25
N ARG A 121 -2.97 -16.49 3.55
CA ARG A 121 -2.11 -17.36 4.35
C ARG A 121 -2.10 -18.78 3.79
N LEU A 122 -3.27 -19.37 3.50
CA LEU A 122 -3.35 -20.69 2.88
C LEU A 122 -2.65 -20.73 1.53
N LEU A 123 -2.82 -19.70 0.68
CA LEU A 123 -2.16 -19.64 -0.62
C LEU A 123 -0.63 -19.58 -0.52
N VAL A 124 -0.09 -18.92 0.53
CA VAL A 124 1.36 -18.91 0.79
C VAL A 124 1.82 -20.26 1.34
N GLU A 125 1.10 -20.83 2.30
CA GLU A 125 1.44 -22.14 2.93
C GLU A 125 1.41 -23.29 1.91
N GLU A 126 0.46 -23.28 0.97
CA GLU A 126 0.33 -24.26 -0.12
C GLU A 126 1.23 -23.93 -1.34
N GLY A 127 2.05 -22.87 -1.27
CA GLY A 127 2.99 -22.50 -2.32
C GLY A 127 2.37 -21.94 -3.61
N VAL A 128 1.08 -21.59 -3.59
CA VAL A 128 0.38 -20.91 -4.70
C VAL A 128 0.91 -19.48 -4.87
N LEU A 129 1.15 -18.78 -3.75
CA LEU A 129 1.83 -17.49 -3.73
C LEU A 129 3.28 -17.68 -3.27
N ARG A 130 4.22 -17.42 -4.17
CA ARG A 130 5.66 -17.44 -3.87
C ARG A 130 6.12 -16.07 -3.45
N THR A 131 6.41 -15.90 -2.17
CA THR A 131 6.94 -14.65 -1.65
C THR A 131 7.84 -14.90 -0.45
N GLU A 132 8.99 -14.22 -0.40
CA GLU A 132 9.94 -14.33 0.71
C GLU A 132 9.46 -13.58 1.96
N THR A 133 8.60 -12.57 1.77
CA THR A 133 8.02 -11.78 2.87
C THR A 133 6.58 -11.41 2.56
N LEU A 134 5.72 -11.25 3.57
CA LEU A 134 4.31 -10.85 3.35
C LEU A 134 4.12 -9.37 3.01
N ARG A 135 5.19 -8.55 3.07
CA ARG A 135 5.15 -7.09 2.87
C ARG A 135 4.61 -6.71 1.47
N PRO A 136 5.03 -7.34 0.36
CA PRO A 136 4.49 -7.05 -0.98
C PRO A 136 3.00 -7.40 -1.08
N VAL A 137 2.57 -8.51 -0.48
CA VAL A 137 1.18 -8.96 -0.50
C VAL A 137 0.27 -7.99 0.26
N PHE A 138 0.68 -7.55 1.45
CA PHE A 138 -0.07 -6.54 2.21
C PHE A 138 -0.07 -5.18 1.51
N ARG A 139 1.03 -4.78 0.86
CA ARG A 139 1.08 -3.57 0.04
C ARG A 139 0.05 -3.65 -1.10
N TYR A 140 0.03 -4.76 -1.84
CA TYR A 140 -0.93 -5.00 -2.91
C TYR A 140 -2.38 -4.94 -2.40
N LEU A 141 -2.72 -5.73 -1.39
CA LEU A 141 -4.08 -5.76 -0.83
C LEU A 141 -4.50 -4.40 -0.27
N SER A 142 -3.55 -3.66 0.31
CA SER A 142 -3.86 -2.32 0.84
C SER A 142 -4.07 -1.25 -0.23
N ARG A 143 -3.52 -1.48 -1.43
CA ARG A 143 -3.55 -0.55 -2.55
C ARG A 143 -4.69 -0.86 -3.51
N TYR A 144 -4.99 -2.14 -3.72
CA TYR A 144 -5.89 -2.61 -4.77
C TYR A 144 -7.02 -3.51 -4.23
N GLY A 145 -6.95 -3.98 -2.98
CA GLY A 145 -7.91 -4.91 -2.39
C GLY A 145 -9.01 -4.21 -1.61
N HIS A 146 -10.25 -4.37 -2.06
CA HIS A 146 -11.45 -3.89 -1.38
C HIS A 146 -12.27 -5.08 -0.85
N THR A 147 -13.11 -4.87 0.14
CA THR A 147 -14.10 -5.86 0.59
C THR A 147 -15.49 -5.25 0.54
N GLU A 148 -16.54 -6.06 0.45
CA GLU A 148 -17.92 -5.55 0.45
C GLU A 148 -18.22 -4.60 1.62
N ARG A 149 -17.65 -4.87 2.80
CA ARG A 149 -17.84 -4.03 4.01
C ARG A 149 -16.87 -2.85 4.10
N TYR A 150 -15.73 -2.92 3.42
CA TYR A 150 -14.70 -1.88 3.48
C TYR A 150 -14.15 -1.60 2.10
N SER A 151 -14.38 -0.37 1.64
CA SER A 151 -13.82 0.17 0.42
C SER A 151 -12.29 0.28 0.41
N LYS A 152 -11.59 -0.05 1.50
CA LYS A 152 -10.12 -0.17 1.51
C LYS A 152 -9.63 -0.99 2.69
N LEU A 153 -8.65 -1.84 2.46
CA LEU A 153 -7.92 -2.55 3.50
C LEU A 153 -6.66 -1.73 3.84
N SER A 154 -6.40 -1.37 5.11
CA SER A 154 -5.16 -0.65 5.44
C SER A 154 -4.00 -1.62 5.72
N PHE A 155 -2.78 -1.24 5.32
CA PHE A 155 -1.59 -2.08 5.49
C PHE A 155 -1.37 -2.50 6.95
N ASP A 156 -1.44 -1.55 7.89
CA ASP A 156 -1.26 -1.85 9.33
C ASP A 156 -2.40 -2.68 9.91
N SER A 157 -3.63 -2.48 9.43
CA SER A 157 -4.76 -3.32 9.81
C SER A 157 -4.56 -4.75 9.31
N LEU A 158 -4.10 -4.92 8.07
CA LEU A 158 -3.79 -6.23 7.50
C LEU A 158 -2.68 -6.93 8.30
N LYS A 159 -1.58 -6.23 8.58
CA LYS A 159 -0.45 -6.75 9.37
C LYS A 159 -0.88 -7.18 10.77
N LYS A 160 -1.67 -6.35 11.47
CA LYS A 160 -2.17 -6.65 12.83
C LYS A 160 -3.21 -7.77 12.84
N ARG A 161 -4.07 -7.84 11.82
CA ARG A 161 -5.13 -8.84 11.72
C ARG A 161 -4.61 -10.20 11.26
N TYR A 162 -3.48 -10.24 10.55
CA TYR A 162 -2.88 -11.48 10.06
C TYR A 162 -2.43 -12.41 11.19
N SER A 163 -2.00 -11.86 12.33
CA SER A 163 -1.61 -12.64 13.51
C SER A 163 -2.78 -13.10 14.38
N LEU A 164 -4.01 -12.63 14.12
CA LEU A 164 -5.18 -13.01 14.89
C LEU A 164 -5.72 -14.37 14.44
N HIS A 165 -5.96 -15.26 15.40
CA HIS A 165 -6.70 -16.49 15.16
C HIS A 165 -8.21 -16.22 15.26
N HIS A 166 -8.92 -16.43 14.16
CA HIS A 166 -10.37 -16.23 14.11
C HIS A 166 -11.09 -17.45 13.54
N GLU A 167 -11.70 -18.26 14.40
CA GLU A 167 -12.36 -19.52 14.02
C GLU A 167 -13.52 -19.34 13.04
N GLN A 168 -14.28 -18.23 13.15
CA GLN A 168 -15.40 -17.98 12.24
C GLN A 168 -14.92 -17.72 10.80
N SER A 169 -13.78 -17.04 10.63
CA SER A 169 -13.19 -16.78 9.30
C SER A 169 -12.73 -18.07 8.64
N ARG A 170 -12.21 -19.02 9.43
CA ARG A 170 -11.86 -20.37 8.95
C ARG A 170 -13.08 -21.10 8.41
N LYS A 171 -14.21 -21.09 9.13
CA LYS A 171 -15.45 -21.76 8.68
C LYS A 171 -15.94 -21.18 7.35
N LYS A 172 -15.95 -19.85 7.20
CA LYS A 172 -16.39 -19.19 5.96
C LYS A 172 -15.47 -19.47 4.78
N VAL A 173 -14.15 -19.33 4.96
CA VAL A 173 -13.17 -19.62 3.89
C VAL A 173 -13.18 -21.10 3.52
N LYS A 174 -13.27 -22.02 4.49
CA LYS A 174 -13.41 -23.46 4.22
C LYS A 174 -14.65 -23.74 3.37
N GLN A 175 -15.79 -23.13 3.67
CA GLN A 175 -17.00 -23.29 2.86
C GLN A 175 -16.81 -22.79 1.43
N LEU A 176 -16.14 -21.64 1.23
CA LEU A 176 -15.85 -21.11 -0.10
C LEU A 176 -14.92 -22.03 -0.90
N LEU A 177 -13.86 -22.53 -0.27
CA LEU A 177 -12.94 -23.48 -0.89
C LEU A 177 -13.66 -24.80 -1.25
N MET A 178 -14.50 -25.33 -0.36
CA MET A 178 -15.32 -26.51 -0.68
C MET A 178 -16.30 -26.26 -1.82
N ASN A 179 -16.86 -25.06 -1.94
CA ASN A 179 -17.70 -24.69 -3.07
C ASN A 179 -16.89 -24.62 -4.37
N LEU A 180 -15.65 -24.14 -4.33
CA LEU A 180 -14.74 -24.16 -5.48
C LEU A 180 -14.39 -25.59 -5.89
N VAL A 181 -14.05 -26.46 -4.94
CA VAL A 181 -13.80 -27.89 -5.20
C VAL A 181 -15.00 -28.54 -5.85
N ARG A 182 -16.21 -28.34 -5.31
CA ARG A 182 -17.45 -28.84 -5.92
C ARG A 182 -17.65 -28.33 -7.35
N ARG A 183 -17.32 -27.07 -7.64
CA ARG A 183 -17.39 -26.51 -9.00
C ARG A 183 -16.34 -27.10 -9.95
N ILE A 184 -15.17 -27.47 -9.43
CA ILE A 184 -14.15 -28.18 -10.19
C ILE A 184 -14.66 -29.59 -10.52
N ASP A 185 -15.16 -30.32 -9.51
CA ASP A 185 -15.65 -31.70 -9.66
C ASP A 185 -16.88 -31.82 -10.57
N GLN A 186 -17.76 -30.80 -10.55
CA GLN A 186 -18.98 -30.75 -11.36
C GLN A 186 -18.75 -30.11 -12.74
N GLY A 187 -17.55 -29.56 -12.99
CA GLY A 187 -17.25 -28.73 -14.16
C GLY A 187 -17.94 -27.35 -14.12
N PRO A 188 -17.48 -26.38 -14.93
CA PRO A 188 -18.09 -25.06 -14.97
C PRO A 188 -19.56 -25.19 -15.40
N SER A 189 -20.47 -24.64 -14.61
CA SER A 189 -21.87 -24.50 -14.99
C SER A 189 -21.92 -23.73 -16.31
N ARG A 190 -22.29 -24.40 -17.40
CA ARG A 190 -22.59 -23.72 -18.66
C ARG A 190 -23.78 -22.79 -18.41
N GLY A 191 -23.55 -21.48 -18.38
CA GLY A 191 -24.64 -20.50 -18.49
C GLY A 191 -24.38 -19.19 -17.78
N GLY A 192 -24.28 -18.13 -18.58
CA GLY A 192 -24.18 -16.73 -18.21
C GLY A 192 -23.44 -15.96 -19.29
#